data_AF-A0A5C7QB09-F1
#
_entry.id   AF-A0A5C7QB09-F1
#
_cell.length_a   1.000
_cell.length_b   1.000
_cell.length_c   1.000
_cell.angle_alpha   90.00
_cell.angle_beta   90.00
_cell.angle_gamma   90.00
#
_symmetry.space_group_name_H-M   'P 1'
#
loop_
_entity.id
_entity.type
_entity.pdbx_description
1 polymer ?
#
loop_
_entity_poly.entity_id
_entity_poly.type
_entity_poly.pdbx_seq_one_letter_code
_entity_poly.pdbx_strand_id
1 'polypeptide(L)'
;MAKRPTTPDDKIDALLADVKRQKEAIAEAEKPTYRTNRTFSFTDGDLNRSINLAVVSDVAALLKMAGFVKAQAGAYGVAAATMLPGESAPRFTWCGYSADDWMHDIGLRISQVTLKVKKERLARAEERLNSLLSPERRRELELAAIEAELTKAQ
;
A
#
# COMPACT_ATOMS: atom_id res chain seq x y z
N MET A 1 32.12 -15.22 -0.60
CA MET A 1 31.23 -15.60 0.52
C MET A 1 31.06 -14.38 1.41
N ALA A 2 29.85 -13.85 1.59
CA ALA A 2 29.63 -12.68 2.44
C ALA A 2 30.00 -13.03 3.90
N LYS A 3 30.91 -12.26 4.53
CA LYS A 3 31.31 -12.45 5.92
C LYS A 3 30.06 -12.44 6.81
N ARG A 4 29.91 -13.44 7.69
CA ARG A 4 28.89 -13.40 8.75
C ARG A 4 29.16 -12.17 9.63
N PRO A 5 28.15 -11.37 9.98
CA PRO A 5 28.35 -10.21 10.83
C PRO A 5 28.84 -10.67 12.19
N THR A 6 30.03 -10.20 12.56
CA THR A 6 30.79 -10.65 13.74
C THR A 6 30.65 -9.70 14.91
N THR A 7 30.38 -8.42 14.66
CA THR A 7 30.16 -7.38 15.66
C THR A 7 28.70 -6.92 15.71
N PRO A 8 28.26 -6.24 16.80
CA PRO A 8 26.96 -5.57 16.84
C PRO A 8 26.79 -4.56 15.71
N ASP A 9 27.83 -3.79 15.38
CA ASP A 9 27.80 -2.79 14.31
C ASP A 9 27.67 -3.47 12.92
N ASP A 10 28.34 -4.60 12.67
CA ASP A 10 28.18 -5.38 11.43
C ASP A 10 26.72 -5.84 11.23
N LYS A 11 26.04 -6.17 12.34
CA LYS A 11 24.62 -6.55 12.30
C LYS A 11 23.72 -5.35 12.02
N ILE A 12 24.02 -4.19 12.60
CA ILE A 12 23.28 -2.94 12.34
C ILE A 12 23.41 -2.55 10.87
N ASP A 13 24.62 -2.62 10.30
CA ASP A 13 24.87 -2.31 8.89
C ASP A 13 24.11 -3.25 7.95
N ALA A 14 24.11 -4.55 8.23
CA ALA A 14 23.36 -5.53 7.45
C ALA A 14 21.84 -5.25 7.48
N LEU A 15 21.31 -4.83 8.65
CA LEU A 15 19.91 -4.47 8.81
C LEU A 15 19.56 -3.14 8.12
N LEU A 16 20.43 -2.14 8.17
CA LEU A 16 20.27 -0.88 7.45
C LEU A 16 20.28 -1.10 5.92
N ALA A 17 21.16 -1.97 5.43
CA ALA A 17 21.18 -2.36 4.01
C ALA A 17 19.88 -3.07 3.59
N ASP A 18 19.33 -3.96 4.43
CA ASP A 18 18.04 -4.60 4.16
C ASP A 18 16.88 -3.58 4.17
N VAL A 19 16.85 -2.66 5.14
CA VAL A 19 15.85 -1.59 5.19
C VAL A 19 15.91 -0.73 3.92
N LYS A 20 17.12 -0.35 3.48
CA LYS A 20 17.32 0.41 2.24
C LYS A 20 16.76 -0.33 1.03
N ARG A 21 17.12 -1.61 0.87
CA ARG A 21 16.60 -2.46 -0.21
C ARG A 21 15.07 -2.56 -0.21
N GLN A 22 14.46 -2.72 0.97
CA GLN A 22 13.00 -2.78 1.09
C GLN A 22 12.34 -1.43 0.73
N LYS A 23 12.96 -0.29 1.09
CA LYS A 23 12.46 1.03 0.70
C LYS A 23 12.56 1.27 -0.81
N GLU A 24 13.66 0.88 -1.44
CA GLU A 24 13.87 0.97 -2.89
C GLU A 24 12.81 0.14 -3.65
N ALA A 25 12.58 -1.10 -3.22
CA ALA A 25 11.55 -1.96 -3.80
C ALA A 25 10.12 -1.36 -3.70
N ILE A 26 9.85 -0.57 -2.65
CA ILE A 26 8.58 0.12 -2.49
C ILE A 26 8.51 1.42 -3.32
N ALA A 27 9.66 2.06 -3.60
CA ALA A 27 9.72 3.30 -4.38
C ALA A 27 9.40 3.07 -5.87
N GLU A 28 9.71 1.89 -6.39
CA GLU A 28 9.40 1.46 -7.77
C GLU A 28 7.89 1.20 -8.01
N ALA A 29 7.04 1.35 -6.99
CA ALA A 29 5.61 1.14 -7.14
C ALA A 29 4.98 2.25 -8.00
N GLU A 30 4.30 1.83 -9.09
CA GLU A 30 3.61 2.70 -10.04
C GLU A 30 2.62 3.69 -9.41
N LYS A 31 2.38 4.79 -10.12
CA LYS A 31 1.33 5.76 -9.76
C LYS A 31 -0.06 5.12 -9.98
N PRO A 32 -0.84 4.94 -8.91
CA PRO A 32 -2.15 4.32 -9.00
C PRO A 32 -3.13 5.18 -9.80
N THR A 33 -3.71 4.61 -10.86
CA THR A 33 -4.78 5.25 -11.66
C THR A 33 -6.12 4.61 -11.29
N TYR A 34 -7.05 5.42 -10.77
CA TYR A 34 -8.40 4.98 -10.44
C TYR A 34 -9.27 4.88 -11.70
N ARG A 35 -10.13 3.87 -11.75
CA ARG A 35 -11.12 3.64 -12.83
C ARG A 35 -12.47 4.28 -12.54
N THR A 36 -12.74 4.59 -11.28
CA THR A 36 -13.98 5.20 -10.80
C THR A 36 -13.79 6.68 -10.46
N ASN A 37 -14.89 7.40 -10.18
CA ASN A 37 -14.83 8.74 -9.59
C ASN A 37 -14.41 8.75 -8.11
N ARG A 38 -14.28 7.56 -7.48
CA ARG A 38 -13.93 7.33 -6.07
C ARG A 38 -15.02 7.71 -5.07
N THR A 39 -16.20 8.12 -5.51
CA THR A 39 -17.33 8.41 -4.61
C THR A 39 -18.14 7.14 -4.39
N PHE A 40 -18.09 6.59 -3.19
CA PHE A 40 -18.71 5.33 -2.87
C PHE A 40 -19.88 5.53 -1.90
N SER A 41 -21.09 5.15 -2.31
CA SER A 41 -22.33 5.39 -1.57
C SER A 41 -22.70 4.23 -0.64
N PHE A 42 -21.76 3.81 0.20
CA PHE A 42 -22.02 2.88 1.31
C PHE A 42 -21.04 3.17 2.44
N THR A 43 -21.59 3.35 3.63
CA THR A 43 -20.84 3.39 4.88
C THR A 43 -21.50 2.40 5.83
N ASP A 44 -20.70 1.55 6.46
CA ASP A 44 -21.21 0.61 7.46
C ASP A 44 -21.84 1.38 8.63
N GLY A 45 -23.13 1.12 8.89
CA GLY A 45 -23.94 1.87 9.86
C GLY A 45 -24.57 3.17 9.35
N ASP A 46 -24.31 3.61 8.11
CA ASP A 46 -24.92 4.80 7.51
C ASP A 46 -25.08 4.67 5.98
N LEU A 47 -26.28 4.28 5.55
CA LEU A 47 -26.61 4.05 4.14
C LEU A 47 -26.82 5.34 3.33
N ASN A 48 -26.95 6.50 3.98
CA ASN A 48 -27.17 7.77 3.30
C ASN A 48 -25.86 8.52 3.04
N ARG A 49 -24.74 8.01 3.56
CA ARG A 49 -23.44 8.65 3.45
C ARG A 49 -22.62 8.08 2.31
N SER A 50 -22.12 8.99 1.48
CA SER A 50 -21.07 8.70 0.52
C SER A 50 -19.69 9.06 1.07
N ILE A 51 -18.68 8.25 0.74
CA ILE A 51 -17.29 8.46 1.14
C ILE A 51 -16.38 8.49 -0.08
N ASN A 52 -15.35 9.34 -0.04
CA ASN A 52 -14.31 9.33 -1.05
C ASN A 52 -13.29 8.20 -0.73
N LEU A 53 -13.14 7.24 -1.63
CA LEU A 53 -12.25 6.09 -1.48
C LEU A 53 -10.79 6.52 -1.19
N ALA A 54 -10.35 7.65 -1.75
CA ALA A 54 -8.97 8.13 -1.59
C ALA A 54 -8.63 8.58 -0.16
N VAL A 55 -9.63 8.85 0.69
CA VAL A 55 -9.39 9.25 2.09
C VAL A 55 -9.55 8.09 3.08
N VAL A 56 -10.11 6.96 2.65
CA VAL A 56 -10.29 5.79 3.52
C VAL A 56 -8.93 5.17 3.83
N SER A 57 -8.56 5.09 5.09
CA SER A 57 -7.30 4.48 5.55
C SER A 57 -7.50 3.19 6.33
N ASP A 58 -8.73 2.90 6.75
CA ASP A 58 -9.07 1.65 7.41
C ASP A 58 -9.26 0.52 6.39
N VAL A 59 -8.42 -0.50 6.47
CA VAL A 59 -8.49 -1.70 5.61
C VAL A 59 -9.78 -2.48 5.87
N ALA A 60 -10.30 -2.50 7.10
CA ALA A 60 -11.56 -3.19 7.39
C ALA A 60 -12.73 -2.51 6.68
N ALA A 61 -12.81 -1.17 6.71
CA ALA A 61 -13.78 -0.41 5.92
C ALA A 61 -13.65 -0.70 4.41
N LEU A 62 -12.43 -0.71 3.86
CA LEU A 62 -12.19 -1.03 2.44
C LEU A 62 -12.67 -2.45 2.08
N LEU A 63 -12.41 -3.43 2.94
CA LEU A 63 -12.88 -4.81 2.75
C LEU A 63 -14.40 -4.92 2.82
N LYS A 64 -15.05 -4.15 3.70
CA LYS A 64 -16.52 -4.06 3.74
C LYS A 64 -17.09 -3.46 2.46
N MET A 65 -16.48 -2.41 1.91
CA MET A 65 -16.87 -1.83 0.61
C MET A 65 -16.75 -2.87 -0.52
N ALA A 66 -15.63 -3.60 -0.59
CA ALA A 66 -15.42 -4.64 -1.60
C ALA A 66 -16.42 -5.80 -1.45
N GLY A 67 -16.63 -6.26 -0.21
CA GLY A 67 -17.61 -7.30 0.11
C GLY A 67 -19.02 -6.91 -0.31
N PHE A 68 -19.41 -5.66 -0.04
CA PHE A 68 -20.71 -5.12 -0.44
C PHE A 68 -20.90 -5.14 -1.96
N VAL A 69 -19.97 -4.58 -2.74
CA VAL A 69 -20.08 -4.57 -4.21
C VAL A 69 -20.16 -5.98 -4.77
N LYS A 70 -19.29 -6.88 -4.28
CA LYS A 70 -19.26 -8.27 -4.73
C LYS A 70 -20.57 -9.01 -4.42
N ALA A 71 -21.13 -8.80 -3.22
CA ALA A 71 -22.39 -9.39 -2.82
C ALA A 71 -23.55 -8.88 -3.68
N GLN A 72 -23.64 -7.57 -3.90
CA GLN A 72 -24.70 -6.97 -4.72
C GLN A 72 -24.61 -7.40 -6.18
N ALA A 73 -23.41 -7.45 -6.76
CA ALA A 73 -23.21 -7.94 -8.12
C ALA A 73 -23.62 -9.41 -8.25
N GLY A 74 -23.25 -10.25 -7.27
CA GLY A 74 -23.65 -11.66 -7.25
C GLY A 74 -25.17 -11.85 -7.13
N ALA A 75 -25.80 -11.14 -6.19
CA ALA A 75 -27.25 -11.18 -6.00
C ALA A 75 -28.01 -10.68 -7.24
N TYR A 76 -27.53 -9.61 -7.87
CA TYR A 76 -28.08 -9.11 -9.13
C TYR A 76 -28.01 -10.16 -10.25
N GLY A 77 -26.87 -10.85 -10.38
CA GLY A 77 -26.71 -11.92 -11.37
C GLY A 77 -27.69 -13.09 -11.17
N VAL A 78 -27.92 -13.49 -9.91
CA VAL A 78 -28.90 -14.53 -9.57
C VAL A 78 -30.34 -14.07 -9.87
N ALA A 79 -30.69 -12.84 -9.50
CA ALA A 79 -32.00 -12.26 -9.78
C ALA A 79 -32.24 -12.15 -11.29
N ALA A 80 -31.25 -11.69 -12.05
CA ALA A 80 -31.28 -11.60 -13.50
C ALA A 80 -31.54 -12.98 -14.14
N ALA A 81 -30.78 -14.00 -13.76
CA ALA A 81 -30.97 -15.36 -14.29
C ALA A 81 -32.36 -15.94 -13.97
N THR A 82 -32.95 -15.56 -12.84
CA THR A 82 -34.25 -16.05 -12.39
C THR A 82 -35.41 -15.31 -13.07
N MET A 83 -35.29 -13.99 -13.23
CA MET A 83 -36.37 -13.12 -13.73
C MET A 83 -36.34 -12.93 -15.24
N LEU A 84 -35.19 -13.13 -15.89
CA LEU A 84 -34.99 -12.97 -17.33
C LEU A 84 -34.39 -14.26 -17.94
N PRO A 85 -35.10 -15.41 -17.85
CA PRO A 85 -34.57 -16.67 -18.35
C PRO A 85 -34.39 -16.64 -19.87
N GLY A 86 -33.19 -16.94 -20.34
CA GLY A 86 -32.85 -16.96 -21.77
C GLY A 86 -32.57 -15.59 -22.40
N GLU A 87 -32.66 -14.52 -21.61
CA GLU A 87 -32.44 -13.14 -22.07
C GLU A 87 -31.14 -12.57 -21.50
N SER A 88 -30.58 -11.56 -22.19
CA SER A 88 -29.40 -10.86 -21.69
C SER A 88 -29.80 -9.77 -20.70
N ALA A 89 -29.32 -9.90 -19.46
CA ALA A 89 -29.54 -8.87 -18.45
C ALA A 89 -28.57 -7.69 -18.63
N PRO A 90 -28.99 -6.46 -18.30
CA PRO A 90 -28.09 -5.32 -18.21
C PRO A 90 -26.91 -5.58 -17.26
N ARG A 91 -25.78 -4.92 -17.50
CA ARG A 91 -24.62 -5.04 -16.61
C ARG A 91 -24.93 -4.39 -15.26
N PHE A 92 -24.62 -5.09 -14.17
CA PHE A 92 -24.65 -4.50 -12.84
C PHE A 92 -23.66 -3.32 -12.73
N THR A 93 -24.14 -2.20 -12.21
CA THR A 93 -23.31 -1.06 -11.85
C THR A 93 -23.61 -0.59 -10.45
N TRP A 94 -22.57 -0.16 -9.74
CA TRP A 94 -22.68 0.54 -8.46
C TRP A 94 -22.15 1.96 -8.63
N CYS A 95 -22.92 2.97 -8.23
CA CYS A 95 -22.56 4.39 -8.42
C CYS A 95 -22.12 4.73 -9.86
N GLY A 96 -22.68 4.05 -10.87
CA GLY A 96 -22.37 4.24 -12.29
C GLY A 96 -21.13 3.50 -12.83
N TYR A 97 -20.45 2.69 -12.00
CA TYR A 97 -19.26 1.92 -12.41
C TYR A 97 -19.48 0.42 -12.25
N SER A 98 -18.72 -0.39 -12.99
CA SER A 98 -18.81 -1.85 -12.90
C SER A 98 -18.26 -2.37 -11.57
N ALA A 99 -18.67 -3.59 -11.18
CA ALA A 99 -18.10 -4.24 -10.02
C ALA A 99 -16.58 -4.42 -10.15
N ASP A 100 -16.08 -4.73 -11.35
CA ASP A 100 -14.65 -4.92 -11.61
C ASP A 100 -13.85 -3.62 -11.39
N ASP A 101 -14.39 -2.48 -11.82
CA ASP A 101 -13.74 -1.18 -11.61
C ASP A 101 -13.65 -0.84 -10.12
N TRP A 102 -14.71 -1.12 -9.36
CA TRP A 102 -14.68 -0.96 -7.91
C TRP A 102 -13.69 -1.91 -7.23
N MET A 103 -13.65 -3.18 -7.62
CA MET A 103 -12.71 -4.15 -7.06
C MET A 103 -11.25 -3.75 -7.34
N HIS A 104 -10.98 -3.25 -8.55
CA HIS A 104 -9.69 -2.68 -8.91
C HIS A 104 -9.32 -1.51 -8.00
N ASP A 105 -10.18 -0.50 -7.91
CA ASP A 105 -9.88 0.75 -7.18
C ASP A 105 -9.77 0.55 -5.67
N ILE A 106 -10.60 -0.31 -5.10
CA ILE A 106 -10.54 -0.67 -3.67
C ILE A 106 -9.24 -1.46 -3.40
N GLY A 107 -8.88 -2.42 -4.25
CA GLY A 107 -7.62 -3.16 -4.14
C GLY A 107 -6.39 -2.26 -4.26
N LEU A 108 -6.45 -1.28 -5.17
CA LEU A 108 -5.44 -0.25 -5.33
C LEU A 108 -5.28 0.58 -4.05
N ARG A 109 -6.40 0.97 -3.43
CA ARG A 109 -6.38 1.73 -2.18
C ARG A 109 -5.84 0.90 -1.01
N ILE A 110 -6.22 -0.37 -0.89
CA ILE A 110 -5.65 -1.28 0.12
C ILE A 110 -4.13 -1.38 -0.05
N SER A 111 -3.65 -1.48 -1.29
CA SER A 111 -2.22 -1.51 -1.59
C SER A 111 -1.51 -0.23 -1.15
N GLN A 112 -2.08 0.95 -1.43
CA GLN A 112 -1.53 2.23 -0.95
C GLN A 112 -1.45 2.30 0.59
N VAL A 113 -2.53 1.92 1.28
CA VAL A 113 -2.61 1.96 2.74
C VAL A 113 -1.56 1.03 3.36
N THR A 114 -1.48 -0.21 2.87
CA THR A 114 -0.52 -1.20 3.37
C THR A 114 0.92 -0.81 3.06
N LEU A 115 1.19 -0.22 1.89
CA LEU A 115 2.51 0.34 1.56
C LEU A 115 2.89 1.50 2.48
N LYS A 116 1.95 2.40 2.81
CA LYS A 116 2.19 3.49 3.76
C LYS A 116 2.61 2.95 5.13
N VAL A 117 1.86 1.98 5.68
CA VAL A 117 2.19 1.33 6.96
C VAL A 117 3.56 0.66 6.92
N LYS A 118 3.90 -0.01 5.81
CA LYS A 118 5.23 -0.61 5.60
C LYS A 118 6.34 0.44 5.58
N LYS A 119 6.16 1.56 4.85
CA LYS A 119 7.13 2.68 4.81
C LYS A 119 7.38 3.25 6.20
N GLU A 120 6.32 3.51 6.96
CA GLU A 120 6.42 4.04 8.32
C GLU A 120 7.13 3.05 9.26
N ARG A 121 6.85 1.75 9.14
CA ARG A 121 7.55 0.71 9.89
C ARG A 121 9.06 0.69 9.58
N LEU A 122 9.42 0.81 8.30
CA LEU A 122 10.82 0.85 7.87
C LEU A 122 11.54 2.11 8.35
N ALA A 123 10.87 3.27 8.31
CA ALA A 123 11.42 4.52 8.84
C ALA A 123 11.71 4.41 10.34
N ARG A 124 10.77 3.88 11.14
CA ARG A 124 10.98 3.64 12.58
C ARG A 124 12.09 2.62 12.85
N ALA A 125 12.23 1.59 12.01
CA ALA A 125 13.30 0.60 12.14
C ALA A 125 14.67 1.23 11.87
N GLU A 126 14.78 2.04 10.82
CA GLU A 126 16.01 2.77 10.48
C GLU A 126 16.43 3.73 11.59
N GLU A 127 15.50 4.53 12.11
CA GLU A 127 15.79 5.45 13.21
C GLU A 127 16.32 4.72 14.46
N ARG A 128 15.70 3.58 14.80
CA ARG A 128 16.16 2.73 15.91
C ARG A 128 17.51 2.08 15.64
N LEU A 129 17.82 1.73 14.40
CA LEU A 129 19.13 1.16 14.06
C LEU A 129 20.21 2.24 14.13
N ASN A 130 19.94 3.44 13.62
CA ASN A 130 20.86 4.58 13.67
C ASN A 130 21.17 5.00 15.11
N SER A 131 20.20 4.96 16.03
CA SER A 131 20.44 5.29 17.43
C SER A 131 21.32 4.27 18.17
N LEU A 132 21.39 3.02 17.68
CA LEU A 132 22.21 1.95 18.24
C LEU A 132 23.66 1.94 17.71
N LEU A 133 23.98 2.72 16.68
CA LEU A 133 25.34 2.81 16.15
C LEU A 133 26.32 3.34 17.20
N SER A 134 27.49 2.70 17.30
CA SER A 134 28.58 3.17 18.15
C SER A 134 29.12 4.55 17.72
N PRO A 135 29.65 5.37 18.64
CA PRO A 135 30.27 6.66 18.31
C PRO A 135 31.43 6.56 17.33
N GLU A 136 32.19 5.48 17.39
CA GLU A 136 33.29 5.16 16.47
C GLU A 136 32.73 4.93 15.07
N ARG A 137 31.69 4.08 14.94
CA ARG A 137 31.07 3.79 13.65
C ARG A 137 30.39 5.01 13.04
N ARG A 138 29.76 5.88 13.84
CA ARG A 138 29.19 7.14 13.34
C ARG A 138 30.27 8.06 12.75
N ARG A 139 31.42 8.17 13.42
CA ARG A 139 32.56 8.96 12.92
C ARG A 139 33.09 8.40 11.60
N GLU A 140 33.20 7.08 11.47
CA GLU A 140 33.60 6.44 10.21
C GLU A 140 32.61 6.75 9.07
N LEU A 141 31.30 6.70 9.34
CA LEU A 141 30.26 7.03 8.37
C LEU A 141 30.28 8.51 7.98
N GLU A 142 30.50 9.42 8.92
CA GLU A 142 30.63 10.87 8.67
C GLU A 142 31.86 11.18 7.81
N LEU A 143 33.02 10.57 8.11
CA LEU A 143 34.22 10.71 7.28
C LEU A 143 33.95 10.22 5.85
N ALA A 144 33.37 9.03 5.70
CA ALA A 144 33.04 8.47 4.39
C ALA A 144 32.04 9.34 3.60
N ALA A 145 31.09 9.99 4.28
CA ALA A 145 30.16 10.91 3.66
C ALA A 145 30.87 12.18 3.12
N ILE A 146 31.76 12.77 3.91
CA ILE A 146 32.57 13.93 3.52
C ILE A 146 33.48 13.58 2.33
N GLU A 147 34.12 12.42 2.36
CA GLU A 147 34.95 11.93 1.25
C GLU A 147 34.14 11.80 -0.04
N ALA A 148 32.94 11.21 0.03
CA ALA A 148 32.05 11.04 -1.11
C ALA A 148 31.52 12.37 -1.69
N GLU A 149 31.27 13.38 -0.84
CA GLU A 149 30.90 14.73 -1.28
C GLU A 149 32.03 15.39 -2.05
N LEU A 150 33.26 15.30 -1.54
CA LEU A 150 34.45 15.89 -2.18
C LEU A 150 34.79 15.21 -3.52
N THR A 151 34.52 13.91 -3.67
CA THR A 151 34.75 13.20 -4.95
C THR A 151 33.65 13.42 -5.99
N LYS A 152 32.40 13.69 -5.59
CA LYS A 152 31.32 14.03 -6.54
C LYS A 152 31.39 15.46 -7.08
N ALA A 153 32.16 16.33 -6.44
CA ALA A 153 32.35 17.73 -6.83
C ALA A 153 33.51 17.93 -7.83
N GLN A 154 34.20 16.86 -8.24
CA GLN A 154 35.25 16.81 -9.27
C GLN A 154 34.72 16.15 -10.54
#